data_AF-A0A2S2DGE1-F1
#
_entry.id   AF-A0A2S2DGE1-F1
#
_cell.length_a   1.000
_cell.length_b   1.000
_cell.length_c   1.000
_cell.angle_alpha   90.00
_cell.angle_beta   90.00
_cell.angle_gamma   90.00
#
_symmetry.space_group_name_H-M   'P 1'
#
loop_
_entity.id
_entity.type
_entity.pdbx_description
1 polymer ?
#
loop_
_entity_poly.entity_id
_entity_poly.type
_entity_poly.pdbx_seq_one_letter_code
_entity_poly.pdbx_strand_id
1 'polypeptide(L)'
;MARFGVEAIRYFNHARAAGVSTAGDLTYTFNRSNGFDSALRSTGHTRAFYWANTDVWETDLRDVDQGGSDRNWVDDVDLFWIETHGNSEADGRARMLYDIAHGEWRTWSDGWQLGEDWNSEWVMAYSCHTVNLDAVTGLWNIFARLHIYCGAWGDMVDGITTDECGEDVADNLVDGDTVSGAWHDGVSDWWVDNHPVTVCVGDAATWNGGAIRWDLSALNRDHLWGHGSVSSDLAPAQQACLLWKWTEG
;
A
#
# COMPACT_ATOMS: atom_id res chain seq x y z
N MET A 1 16.78 7.27 7.50
CA MET A 1 15.45 7.41 8.11
C MET A 1 14.48 7.74 7.01
N ALA A 2 13.40 6.97 6.91
CA ALA A 2 12.30 7.24 5.97
C ALA A 2 11.49 8.50 6.32
N ARG A 3 10.94 9.13 5.30
CA ARG A 3 9.83 10.08 5.29
C ARG A 3 8.56 9.31 4.92
N PHE A 4 7.47 9.49 5.66
CA PHE A 4 6.24 8.71 5.42
C PHE A 4 4.97 9.57 5.44
N GLY A 5 3.95 9.09 4.75
CA GLY A 5 2.60 9.68 4.69
C GLY A 5 1.55 8.70 5.19
N VAL A 6 0.48 9.23 5.79
CA VAL A 6 -0.65 8.44 6.29
C VAL A 6 -1.96 9.04 5.83
N GLU A 7 -2.83 8.19 5.27
CA GLU A 7 -4.22 8.50 4.96
C GLU A 7 -5.17 7.52 5.64
N ALA A 8 -6.12 8.05 6.40
CA ALA A 8 -6.99 7.24 7.27
C ALA A 8 -8.47 7.61 7.06
N ILE A 9 -9.22 6.78 6.34
CA ILE A 9 -10.63 7.05 6.00
C ILE A 9 -11.54 6.13 6.82
N ARG A 10 -12.15 6.70 7.88
CA ARG A 10 -13.08 5.97 8.76
C ARG A 10 -14.52 6.05 8.28
N TYR A 11 -14.97 7.26 7.96
CA TYR A 11 -16.38 7.51 7.63
C TYR A 11 -16.60 7.41 6.13
N PHE A 12 -17.75 6.85 5.72
CA PHE A 12 -18.17 6.75 4.32
C PHE A 12 -19.61 7.25 4.12
N ASN A 13 -20.08 8.14 5.01
CA ASN A 13 -21.47 8.61 4.99
C ASN A 13 -21.78 9.47 3.78
N HIS A 14 -20.82 10.23 3.26
CA HIS A 14 -21.02 11.05 2.07
C HIS A 14 -21.01 10.17 0.82
N ALA A 15 -20.10 9.20 0.73
CA ALA A 15 -20.09 8.23 -0.35
C ALA A 15 -21.41 7.42 -0.41
N ARG A 16 -21.93 7.02 0.75
CA ARG A 16 -23.25 6.39 0.86
C ARG A 16 -24.39 7.33 0.45
N ALA A 17 -24.38 8.57 0.93
CA ALA A 17 -25.41 9.56 0.60
C ALA A 17 -25.43 9.91 -0.91
N ALA A 18 -24.27 9.88 -1.56
CA ALA A 18 -24.12 10.08 -3.01
C ALA A 18 -24.49 8.83 -3.84
N GLY A 19 -24.84 7.71 -3.21
CA GLY A 19 -25.15 6.45 -3.89
C GLY A 19 -23.95 5.78 -4.55
N VAL A 20 -22.73 6.16 -4.16
CA VAL A 20 -21.48 5.64 -4.71
C VAL A 20 -21.19 4.26 -4.16
N SER A 21 -21.39 4.05 -2.86
CA SER A 21 -21.07 2.81 -2.16
C SER A 21 -22.14 2.48 -1.11
N THR A 22 -22.23 1.22 -0.71
CA THR A 22 -23.00 0.77 0.46
C THR A 22 -22.11 0.39 1.64
N ALA A 23 -20.79 0.54 1.51
CA ALA A 23 -19.83 0.16 2.53
C ALA A 23 -20.04 0.93 3.84
N GLY A 24 -19.91 0.24 4.98
CA GLY A 24 -20.02 0.82 6.32
C GLY A 24 -18.81 1.65 6.71
N ASP A 25 -18.86 2.27 7.89
CA ASP A 25 -17.71 2.97 8.45
C ASP A 25 -16.71 1.97 9.06
N LEU A 26 -15.42 2.30 9.03
CA LEU A 26 -14.33 1.49 9.59
C LEU A 26 -14.01 1.99 11.01
N THR A 27 -14.39 1.21 12.02
CA THR A 27 -14.38 1.60 13.43
C THR A 27 -12.99 1.80 13.99
N TYR A 28 -12.02 0.96 13.62
CA TYR A 28 -10.69 0.87 14.22
C TYR A 28 -9.58 1.52 13.38
N THR A 29 -9.94 2.27 12.34
CA THR A 29 -8.97 2.94 11.45
C THR A 29 -7.98 3.83 12.16
N PHE A 30 -8.43 4.56 13.17
CA PHE A 30 -7.54 5.43 13.95
C PHE A 30 -6.73 4.68 15.00
N ASN A 31 -7.09 3.44 15.37
CA ASN A 31 -6.24 2.63 16.22
C ASN A 31 -4.99 2.22 15.43
N ARG A 32 -5.20 1.57 14.28
CA ARG A 32 -4.12 1.14 13.38
C ARG A 32 -3.29 2.31 12.87
N SER A 33 -3.92 3.31 12.27
CA SER A 33 -3.19 4.41 11.63
C SER A 33 -2.40 5.27 12.63
N ASN A 34 -2.91 5.46 13.87
CA ASN A 34 -2.13 6.14 14.90
C ASN A 34 -1.03 5.24 15.49
N GLY A 35 -1.26 3.93 15.60
CA GLY A 35 -0.22 2.96 15.98
C GLY A 35 0.96 3.01 15.02
N PHE A 36 0.67 2.89 13.73
CA PHE A 36 1.66 3.00 12.64
C PHE A 36 2.44 4.33 12.70
N ASP A 37 1.71 5.46 12.77
CA ASP A 37 2.31 6.80 12.87
C ASP A 37 3.21 6.97 14.09
N SER A 38 2.73 6.52 15.25
CA SER A 38 3.41 6.69 16.54
C SER A 38 4.68 5.86 16.59
N ALA A 39 4.61 4.58 16.20
CA ALA A 39 5.75 3.67 16.18
C ALA A 39 6.88 4.21 15.29
N LEU A 40 6.59 4.58 14.03
CA LEU A 40 7.59 5.14 13.11
C LEU A 40 8.19 6.47 13.62
N ARG A 41 7.36 7.37 14.15
CA ARG A 41 7.87 8.63 14.71
C ARG A 41 8.75 8.40 15.95
N SER A 42 8.42 7.41 16.77
CA SER A 42 9.17 7.11 17.99
C SER A 42 10.60 6.65 17.71
N THR A 43 10.86 6.09 16.53
CA THR A 43 12.19 5.64 16.09
C THR A 43 12.92 6.66 15.22
N GLY A 44 12.33 7.83 14.98
CA GLY A 44 12.98 8.97 14.31
C GLY A 44 12.67 9.12 12.82
N HIS A 45 11.69 8.40 12.29
CA HIS A 45 11.15 8.66 10.96
C HIS A 45 10.36 9.98 10.92
N THR A 46 10.31 10.59 9.74
CA THR A 46 9.67 11.90 9.56
C THR A 46 8.32 11.74 8.89
N ARG A 47 7.26 12.14 9.59
CA ARG A 47 5.94 12.25 8.97
C ARG A 47 5.86 13.47 8.06
N ALA A 48 5.58 13.26 6.79
CA ALA A 48 5.29 14.31 5.83
C ALA A 48 3.88 14.85 6.01
N PHE A 49 2.91 13.95 6.11
CA PHE A 49 1.50 14.27 6.30
C PHE A 49 0.76 13.16 7.06
N TYR A 50 -0.36 13.53 7.65
CA TYR A 50 -1.35 12.62 8.20
C TYR A 50 -2.71 13.25 7.91
N TRP A 51 -3.43 12.67 6.95
CA TRP A 51 -4.75 13.12 6.56
C TRP A 51 -5.82 12.11 6.96
N ALA A 52 -7.03 12.58 7.23
CA ALA A 52 -8.10 11.72 7.70
C ALA A 52 -9.47 12.12 7.16
N ASN A 53 -10.30 11.11 6.93
CA ASN A 53 -11.68 11.25 6.49
C ASN A 53 -11.82 12.14 5.25
N THR A 54 -12.42 13.32 5.41
CA THR A 54 -12.75 14.24 4.32
C THR A 54 -11.57 15.08 3.84
N ASP A 55 -10.45 15.02 4.55
CA ASP A 55 -9.20 15.69 4.18
C ASP A 55 -8.28 14.76 3.38
N VAL A 56 -8.81 13.63 2.90
CA VAL A 56 -8.11 12.61 2.10
C VAL A 56 -8.74 12.58 0.72
N TRP A 57 -7.95 12.71 -0.34
CA TRP A 57 -8.47 12.79 -1.70
C TRP A 57 -7.85 11.76 -2.62
N GLU A 58 -8.67 11.24 -3.52
CA GLU A 58 -8.28 10.28 -4.53
C GLU A 58 -7.23 10.81 -5.52
N THR A 59 -7.06 12.13 -5.58
CA THR A 59 -6.01 12.81 -6.34
C THR A 59 -4.64 12.68 -5.70
N ASP A 60 -4.54 12.35 -4.42
CA ASP A 60 -3.27 12.31 -3.70
C ASP A 60 -2.43 11.07 -4.06
N LEU A 61 -3.09 10.00 -4.54
CA LEU A 61 -2.45 8.80 -5.10
C LEU A 61 -2.42 8.78 -6.64
N ARG A 62 -3.19 9.66 -7.28
CA ARG A 62 -3.32 9.70 -8.74
C ARG A 62 -2.15 10.48 -9.34
N ASP A 63 -1.63 9.94 -10.44
CA ASP A 63 -0.58 10.56 -11.22
C ASP A 63 -0.97 11.95 -11.74
N VAL A 64 -0.01 12.87 -11.73
CA VAL A 64 -0.19 14.25 -12.19
C VAL A 64 -0.60 14.32 -13.66
N ASP A 65 -0.08 13.44 -14.52
CA ASP A 65 -0.46 13.39 -15.93
C ASP A 65 -1.85 12.77 -16.13
N GLN A 66 -2.41 12.14 -15.09
CA GLN A 66 -3.79 11.64 -15.01
C GLN A 66 -4.73 12.60 -14.23
N GLY A 67 -4.28 13.82 -13.96
CA GLY A 67 -5.06 14.85 -13.27
C GLY A 67 -5.06 14.72 -11.75
N GLY A 68 -4.09 14.01 -11.18
CA GLY A 68 -3.86 13.93 -9.75
C GLY A 68 -2.77 14.88 -9.24
N SER A 69 -2.22 14.56 -8.08
CA SER A 69 -1.23 15.36 -7.35
C SER A 69 -0.28 14.48 -6.52
N ASP A 70 -0.11 13.21 -6.89
CA ASP A 70 0.80 12.27 -6.21
C ASP A 70 2.21 12.81 -5.99
N ARG A 71 2.77 13.57 -6.94
CA ARG A 71 4.08 14.23 -6.80
C ARG A 71 4.22 15.13 -5.56
N ASN A 72 3.12 15.68 -5.05
CA ASN A 72 3.14 16.51 -3.83
C ASN A 72 2.80 15.70 -2.56
N TRP A 73 2.41 14.44 -2.72
CA TRP A 73 1.85 13.58 -1.68
C TRP A 73 2.50 12.20 -1.70
N VAL A 74 1.86 11.19 -2.31
CA VAL A 74 2.32 9.80 -2.24
C VAL A 74 3.71 9.63 -2.84
N ASP A 75 4.04 10.32 -3.93
CA ASP A 75 5.36 10.26 -4.54
C ASP A 75 6.45 11.08 -3.80
N ASP A 76 6.07 11.98 -2.88
CA ASP A 76 7.01 12.77 -2.06
C ASP A 76 7.35 12.11 -0.70
N VAL A 77 7.01 10.85 -0.51
CA VAL A 77 7.34 10.07 0.70
C VAL A 77 8.00 8.76 0.32
N ASP A 78 8.81 8.17 1.21
CA ASP A 78 9.39 6.84 1.00
C ASP A 78 8.36 5.71 1.22
N LEU A 79 7.48 5.92 2.19
CA LEU A 79 6.47 4.96 2.63
C LEU A 79 5.10 5.65 2.76
N PHE A 80 4.10 5.10 2.10
CA PHE A 80 2.73 5.59 2.19
C PHE A 80 1.80 4.53 2.78
N TRP A 81 1.13 4.87 3.88
CA TRP A 81 0.07 4.04 4.48
C TRP A 81 -1.30 4.63 4.14
N ILE A 82 -2.20 3.80 3.64
CA ILE A 82 -3.61 4.14 3.47
C ILE A 82 -4.52 3.08 4.07
N GLU A 83 -5.53 3.51 4.80
CA GLU A 83 -6.61 2.64 5.27
C GLU A 83 -7.96 3.12 4.76
N THR A 84 -8.63 2.24 4.00
CA THR A 84 -9.94 2.50 3.40
C THR A 84 -10.58 1.21 2.87
N HIS A 85 -11.83 1.27 2.41
CA HIS A 85 -12.44 0.18 1.63
C HIS A 85 -11.78 0.00 0.27
N GLY A 86 -11.59 -1.26 -0.10
CA GLY A 86 -10.91 -1.66 -1.34
C GLY A 86 -11.74 -2.59 -2.20
N ASN A 87 -11.30 -2.76 -3.44
CA ASN A 87 -11.69 -3.82 -4.34
C ASN A 87 -10.71 -3.92 -5.50
N SER A 88 -10.94 -4.86 -6.41
CA SER A 88 -10.29 -4.92 -7.72
C SER A 88 -11.31 -5.24 -8.81
N GLU A 89 -10.97 -4.88 -10.03
CA GLU A 89 -11.79 -5.22 -11.20
C GLU A 89 -11.35 -6.55 -11.82
N ALA A 90 -12.13 -7.04 -12.79
CA ALA A 90 -11.86 -8.30 -13.46
C ALA A 90 -10.52 -8.32 -14.22
N ASP A 91 -10.00 -7.16 -14.61
CA ASP A 91 -8.68 -6.98 -15.23
C ASP A 91 -7.53 -6.81 -14.21
N GLY A 92 -7.84 -6.91 -12.91
CA GLY A 92 -6.89 -6.81 -11.81
C GLY A 92 -6.55 -5.39 -11.38
N ARG A 93 -7.22 -4.38 -11.94
CA ARG A 93 -7.03 -2.99 -11.52
C ARG A 93 -7.52 -2.80 -10.09
N ALA A 94 -6.65 -2.33 -9.20
CA ALA A 94 -7.01 -2.02 -7.83
C ALA A 94 -7.91 -0.79 -7.76
N ARG A 95 -8.77 -0.77 -6.76
CA ARG A 95 -9.74 0.30 -6.52
C ARG A 95 -9.82 0.60 -5.04
N MET A 96 -9.67 1.86 -4.67
CA MET A 96 -9.90 2.32 -3.29
C MET A 96 -11.00 3.37 -3.24
N LEU A 97 -11.79 3.35 -2.17
CA LEU A 97 -12.93 4.26 -1.94
C LEU A 97 -12.50 5.47 -1.12
N TYR A 98 -13.08 6.63 -1.40
CA TYR A 98 -12.90 7.85 -0.63
C TYR A 98 -14.28 8.33 -0.14
N ASP A 99 -14.32 9.02 1.00
CA ASP A 99 -15.58 9.57 1.50
C ASP A 99 -15.99 10.84 0.77
N ILE A 100 -15.08 11.56 0.13
CA ILE A 100 -15.42 12.75 -0.66
C ILE A 100 -14.74 12.63 -2.00
N ALA A 101 -15.41 13.10 -3.04
CA ALA A 101 -14.77 13.30 -4.33
C ALA A 101 -14.15 14.68 -4.43
N HIS A 102 -12.86 14.74 -4.73
CA HIS A 102 -12.27 15.97 -5.24
C HIS A 102 -12.56 16.11 -6.75
N GLY A 103 -12.27 15.07 -7.52
CA GLY A 103 -12.73 14.82 -8.88
C GLY A 103 -13.51 13.49 -9.02
N GLU A 104 -13.16 12.47 -8.23
CA GLU A 104 -13.81 11.15 -8.23
C GLU A 104 -13.94 10.58 -6.81
N TRP A 105 -14.86 9.64 -6.59
CA TRP A 105 -15.02 9.01 -5.27
C TRP A 105 -14.14 7.78 -5.06
N ARG A 106 -13.41 7.40 -6.10
CA ARG A 106 -12.58 6.20 -6.14
C ARG A 106 -11.30 6.52 -6.87
N THR A 107 -10.23 5.86 -6.45
CA THR A 107 -8.98 5.84 -7.22
C THR A 107 -8.76 4.46 -7.82
N TRP A 108 -8.03 4.40 -8.92
CA TRP A 108 -7.83 3.22 -9.74
C TRP A 108 -6.36 3.06 -10.12
N SER A 109 -5.84 1.83 -10.04
CA SER A 109 -4.41 1.59 -10.27
C SER A 109 -3.90 1.86 -11.69
N ASP A 110 -4.76 2.02 -12.68
CA ASP A 110 -4.35 2.47 -14.01
C ASP A 110 -4.05 3.97 -14.08
N GLY A 111 -4.48 4.73 -13.06
CA GLY A 111 -4.15 6.12 -12.86
C GLY A 111 -3.04 6.36 -11.83
N TRP A 112 -2.38 5.31 -11.33
CA TRP A 112 -1.24 5.42 -10.41
C TRP A 112 0.05 5.17 -11.21
N GLN A 113 1.07 5.99 -11.05
CA GLN A 113 2.41 5.79 -11.61
C GLN A 113 3.46 6.14 -10.56
N LEU A 114 3.63 5.26 -9.57
CA LEU A 114 4.29 5.61 -8.33
C LEU A 114 5.80 5.40 -8.40
N GLY A 115 6.52 6.35 -7.83
CA GLY A 115 7.98 6.40 -7.79
C GLY A 115 8.61 7.08 -9.00
N GLU A 116 7.88 7.86 -9.82
CA GLU A 116 8.34 8.40 -11.11
C GLU A 116 9.49 9.45 -10.98
N ASP A 117 10.69 8.98 -10.64
CA ASP A 117 11.89 9.77 -10.26
C ASP A 117 11.69 10.64 -8.98
N TRP A 118 10.78 10.24 -8.08
CA TRP A 118 10.60 10.84 -6.75
C TRP A 118 11.05 9.90 -5.63
N ASN A 119 10.21 9.68 -4.61
CA ASN A 119 10.61 8.97 -3.40
C ASN A 119 9.73 7.76 -3.06
N SER A 120 8.56 7.56 -3.67
CA SER A 120 7.66 6.45 -3.26
C SER A 120 8.25 5.08 -3.55
N GLU A 121 8.81 4.46 -2.51
CA GLU A 121 9.33 3.09 -2.57
C GLU A 121 8.27 2.06 -2.17
N TRP A 122 7.43 2.37 -1.18
CA TRP A 122 6.51 1.41 -0.62
C TRP A 122 5.13 2.00 -0.36
N VAL A 123 4.09 1.28 -0.81
CA VAL A 123 2.70 1.59 -0.50
C VAL A 123 2.12 0.46 0.34
N MET A 124 1.43 0.81 1.43
CA MET A 124 0.73 -0.10 2.32
C MET A 124 -0.75 0.26 2.38
N ALA A 125 -1.57 -0.51 1.67
CA ALA A 125 -3.01 -0.34 1.61
C ALA A 125 -3.70 -1.37 2.53
N TYR A 126 -4.08 -0.97 3.74
CA TYR A 126 -4.97 -1.75 4.59
C TYR A 126 -6.39 -1.65 4.04
N SER A 127 -6.65 -2.46 3.01
CA SER A 127 -7.82 -2.35 2.16
C SER A 127 -8.12 -3.66 1.45
N CYS A 128 -9.37 -4.13 1.53
CA CYS A 128 -9.75 -5.46 1.03
C CYS A 128 -9.61 -5.58 -0.50
N HIS A 129 -9.25 -6.77 -0.98
CA HIS A 129 -9.30 -7.17 -2.40
C HIS A 129 -8.60 -6.21 -3.38
N THR A 130 -7.60 -5.45 -2.94
CA THR A 130 -6.85 -4.53 -3.81
C THR A 130 -5.91 -5.25 -4.78
N VAL A 131 -5.72 -6.57 -4.63
CA VAL A 131 -4.97 -7.39 -5.59
C VAL A 131 -5.82 -8.59 -6.00
N ASN A 132 -6.10 -8.71 -7.29
CA ASN A 132 -6.75 -9.90 -7.84
C ASN A 132 -5.69 -10.95 -8.19
N LEU A 133 -5.63 -12.08 -7.47
CA LEU A 133 -4.63 -13.13 -7.72
C LEU A 133 -4.75 -13.78 -9.10
N ASP A 134 -5.94 -13.76 -9.72
CA ASP A 134 -6.14 -14.27 -11.08
C ASP A 134 -5.68 -13.27 -12.16
N ALA A 135 -5.43 -12.02 -11.78
CA ALA A 135 -5.13 -10.92 -12.70
C ALA A 135 -4.11 -9.92 -12.14
N VAL A 136 -3.09 -10.36 -11.38
CA VAL A 136 -2.10 -9.49 -10.71
C VAL A 136 -1.43 -8.49 -11.67
N THR A 137 -1.35 -8.82 -12.96
CA THR A 137 -0.84 -7.94 -14.02
C THR A 137 -1.55 -6.60 -14.14
N GLY A 138 -2.78 -6.46 -13.63
CA GLY A 138 -3.50 -5.18 -13.56
C GLY A 138 -2.80 -4.12 -12.70
N LEU A 139 -1.83 -4.52 -11.87
CA LEU A 139 -0.98 -3.62 -11.09
C LEU A 139 0.31 -3.21 -11.79
N TRP A 140 0.67 -3.78 -12.94
CA TRP A 140 2.00 -3.57 -13.54
C TRP A 140 2.36 -2.09 -13.67
N ASN A 141 1.40 -1.27 -14.10
CA ASN A 141 1.64 0.14 -14.42
C ASN A 141 1.84 1.04 -13.19
N ILE A 142 1.53 0.58 -11.98
CA ILE A 142 1.78 1.38 -10.77
C ILE A 142 3.28 1.48 -10.47
N PHE A 143 4.08 0.54 -10.98
CA PHE A 143 5.51 0.46 -10.69
C PHE A 143 6.30 1.40 -11.61
N ALA A 144 6.23 2.70 -11.37
CA ALA A 144 7.08 3.70 -12.04
C ALA A 144 8.41 3.92 -11.30
N ARG A 145 8.96 2.84 -10.72
CA ARG A 145 10.09 2.69 -9.76
C ARG A 145 9.67 2.39 -8.33
N LEU A 146 8.37 2.39 -8.00
CA LEU A 146 7.88 1.77 -6.77
C LEU A 146 8.54 0.39 -6.54
N HIS A 147 8.96 0.09 -5.32
CA HIS A 147 9.54 -1.19 -4.98
C HIS A 147 8.47 -2.22 -4.63
N ILE A 148 7.57 -1.89 -3.70
CA ILE A 148 6.56 -2.85 -3.20
C ILE A 148 5.21 -2.18 -3.03
N TYR A 149 4.19 -2.83 -3.59
CA TYR A 149 2.80 -2.58 -3.23
C TYR A 149 2.32 -3.66 -2.26
N CYS A 150 2.02 -3.27 -1.03
CA CYS A 150 1.44 -4.09 0.02
C CYS A 150 -0.08 -3.84 0.03
N GLY A 151 -0.87 -4.89 -0.21
CA GLY A 151 -2.32 -4.83 -0.23
C GLY A 151 -2.95 -6.12 0.28
N ALA A 152 -4.16 -6.41 -0.17
CA ALA A 152 -4.87 -7.63 0.21
C ALA A 152 -5.46 -8.34 -1.01
N TRP A 153 -5.36 -9.67 -1.01
CA TRP A 153 -6.02 -10.51 -2.02
C TRP A 153 -7.44 -10.91 -1.63
N GLY A 154 -7.77 -10.72 -0.35
CA GLY A 154 -9.07 -11.03 0.23
C GLY A 154 -9.53 -9.95 1.21
N ASP A 155 -10.26 -10.38 2.22
CA ASP A 155 -10.76 -9.49 3.27
C ASP A 155 -9.63 -9.04 4.21
N MET A 156 -9.70 -7.76 4.60
CA MET A 156 -8.95 -7.16 5.71
C MET A 156 -9.95 -6.72 6.76
N VAL A 157 -9.83 -7.24 7.97
CA VAL A 157 -10.83 -7.10 9.03
C VAL A 157 -10.65 -5.79 9.77
N ASP A 158 -11.75 -5.07 9.94
CA ASP A 158 -11.86 -3.95 10.87
C ASP A 158 -12.49 -4.43 12.18
N GLY A 159 -11.66 -4.73 13.18
CA GLY A 159 -12.11 -5.29 14.45
C GLY A 159 -11.21 -4.92 15.62
N ILE A 160 -11.66 -5.29 16.82
CA ILE A 160 -10.91 -5.09 18.08
C ILE A 160 -9.67 -5.97 18.19
N THR A 161 -9.60 -7.06 17.42
CA THR A 161 -8.43 -7.96 17.37
C THR A 161 -7.49 -7.61 16.22
N THR A 162 -7.77 -6.53 15.50
CA THR A 162 -6.92 -6.03 14.42
C THR A 162 -6.66 -4.54 14.60
N ASP A 163 -6.91 -4.00 15.79
CA ASP A 163 -6.78 -2.57 16.06
C ASP A 163 -5.32 -2.16 16.30
N GLU A 164 -4.49 -3.15 16.66
CA GLU A 164 -3.04 -3.12 16.82
C GLU A 164 -2.25 -3.29 15.51
N CYS A 165 -2.85 -3.85 14.44
CA CYS A 165 -2.08 -4.25 13.25
C CYS A 165 -1.23 -3.14 12.60
N GLY A 166 -1.65 -1.88 12.71
CA GLY A 166 -0.84 -0.77 12.21
C GLY A 166 0.42 -0.52 13.05
N GLU A 167 0.33 -0.66 14.38
CA GLU A 167 1.49 -0.64 15.28
C GLU A 167 2.41 -1.83 14.98
N ASP A 168 1.87 -3.04 14.87
CA ASP A 168 2.65 -4.25 14.61
C ASP A 168 3.40 -4.19 13.27
N VAL A 169 2.78 -3.67 12.19
CA VAL A 169 3.48 -3.45 10.92
C VAL A 169 4.64 -2.48 11.11
N ALA A 170 4.42 -1.36 11.79
CA ALA A 170 5.46 -0.36 12.00
C ALA A 170 6.59 -0.85 12.90
N ASP A 171 6.28 -1.61 13.95
CA ASP A 171 7.24 -2.23 14.85
C ASP A 171 8.13 -3.24 14.10
N ASN A 172 7.54 -4.11 13.27
CA ASN A 172 8.30 -5.04 12.43
C ASN A 172 9.22 -4.30 11.44
N LEU A 173 8.74 -3.20 10.83
CA LEU A 173 9.56 -2.38 9.93
C LEU A 173 10.78 -1.78 10.65
N VAL A 174 10.63 -1.32 11.89
CA VAL A 174 11.72 -0.69 12.65
C VAL A 174 12.62 -1.71 13.36
N ASP A 175 12.14 -2.93 13.58
CA ASP A 175 12.95 -4.06 14.06
C ASP A 175 13.87 -4.63 12.96
N GLY A 176 13.64 -4.21 11.71
CA GLY A 176 14.48 -4.57 10.57
C GLY A 176 14.01 -5.82 9.85
N ASP A 177 12.71 -6.11 9.90
CA ASP A 177 12.11 -7.06 8.98
C ASP A 177 12.03 -6.45 7.56
N THR A 178 12.00 -7.33 6.55
CA THR A 178 11.71 -6.88 5.19
C THR A 178 10.34 -6.22 5.14
N VAL A 179 10.16 -5.21 4.29
CA VAL A 179 8.87 -4.53 4.10
C VAL A 179 7.74 -5.53 3.80
N SER A 180 8.03 -6.56 3.00
CA SER A 180 7.08 -7.65 2.74
C SER A 180 6.76 -8.42 4.01
N GLY A 181 7.79 -8.86 4.76
CA GLY A 181 7.62 -9.56 6.04
C GLY A 181 6.80 -8.76 7.05
N ALA A 182 7.17 -7.49 7.27
CA ALA A 182 6.47 -6.60 8.17
C ALA A 182 4.98 -6.44 7.84
N TRP A 183 4.63 -6.37 6.55
CA TRP A 183 3.23 -6.35 6.12
C TRP A 183 2.51 -7.66 6.44
N HIS A 184 3.07 -8.79 6.03
CA HIS A 184 2.44 -10.10 6.21
C HIS A 184 2.27 -10.48 7.68
N ASP A 185 3.27 -10.21 8.50
CA ASP A 185 3.26 -10.57 9.92
C ASP A 185 2.46 -9.54 10.73
N GLY A 186 2.63 -8.24 10.46
CA GLY A 186 2.01 -7.16 11.22
C GLY A 186 0.49 -7.04 11.02
N VAL A 187 -0.03 -7.44 9.85
CA VAL A 187 -1.48 -7.51 9.64
C VAL A 187 -2.07 -8.88 9.93
N SER A 188 -1.27 -9.84 10.38
CA SER A 188 -1.80 -11.14 10.81
C SER A 188 -2.46 -11.02 12.18
N ASP A 189 -3.55 -11.76 12.40
CA ASP A 189 -4.17 -11.92 13.72
C ASP A 189 -4.52 -13.40 13.94
N TRP A 190 -4.49 -13.84 15.19
CA TRP A 190 -4.77 -15.24 15.55
C TRP A 190 -6.27 -15.53 15.65
N TRP A 191 -7.12 -14.50 15.70
CA TRP A 191 -8.57 -14.62 15.83
C TRP A 191 -9.31 -14.44 14.50
N VAL A 192 -8.76 -13.65 13.58
CA VAL A 192 -9.34 -13.43 12.24
C VAL A 192 -8.32 -13.59 11.11
N ASP A 193 -8.81 -14.09 9.98
CA ASP A 193 -7.99 -14.30 8.80
C ASP A 193 -7.96 -13.02 7.94
N ASN A 194 -6.89 -12.25 8.08
CA ASN A 194 -6.53 -11.23 7.10
C ASN A 194 -5.84 -11.90 5.91
N HIS A 195 -5.99 -11.31 4.73
CA HIS A 195 -5.50 -11.88 3.47
C HIS A 195 -4.44 -10.99 2.80
N PRO A 196 -3.27 -10.76 3.43
CA PRO A 196 -2.25 -9.87 2.90
C PRO A 196 -1.56 -10.45 1.67
N VAL A 197 -1.16 -9.54 0.78
CA VAL A 197 -0.34 -9.83 -0.39
C VAL A 197 0.61 -8.67 -0.64
N THR A 198 1.81 -9.00 -1.10
CA THR A 198 2.82 -8.04 -1.50
C THR A 198 3.21 -8.30 -2.94
N VAL A 199 3.31 -7.25 -3.74
CA VAL A 199 3.60 -7.29 -5.17
C VAL A 199 4.80 -6.41 -5.47
N CYS A 200 5.73 -6.89 -6.28
CA CYS A 200 6.85 -6.10 -6.79
C CYS A 200 7.12 -6.43 -8.26
N VAL A 201 7.97 -5.62 -8.89
CA VAL A 201 8.56 -5.92 -10.19
C VAL A 201 9.98 -6.48 -10.04
N GLY A 202 10.45 -7.22 -11.04
CA GLY A 202 11.81 -7.74 -11.13
C GLY A 202 12.38 -7.55 -12.52
N ASP A 203 13.71 -7.46 -12.61
CA ASP A 203 14.44 -7.32 -13.87
C ASP A 203 14.70 -8.69 -14.54
N ALA A 204 15.44 -8.67 -15.66
CA ALA A 204 15.80 -9.89 -16.37
C ALA A 204 16.64 -10.87 -15.52
N ALA A 205 17.46 -10.37 -14.59
CA ALA A 205 18.26 -11.20 -13.70
C ALA A 205 17.40 -11.85 -12.61
N THR A 206 16.38 -11.15 -12.12
CA THR A 206 15.36 -11.69 -11.21
C THR A 206 14.49 -12.74 -11.91
N TRP A 207 14.03 -12.48 -13.14
CA TRP A 207 13.26 -13.45 -13.94
C TRP A 207 14.07 -14.71 -14.28
N ASN A 208 15.35 -14.55 -14.62
CA ASN A 208 16.30 -15.64 -14.89
C ASN A 208 15.72 -16.73 -15.81
N GLY A 209 15.07 -16.31 -16.90
CA GLY A 209 14.47 -17.22 -17.89
C GLY A 209 13.32 -18.08 -17.34
N GLY A 210 12.64 -17.63 -16.29
CA GLY A 210 11.55 -18.33 -15.61
C GLY A 210 11.99 -19.11 -14.36
N ALA A 211 13.29 -19.22 -14.11
CA ALA A 211 13.84 -19.77 -12.87
C ALA A 211 14.06 -18.65 -11.85
N ILE A 212 12.96 -18.10 -11.34
CA ILE A 212 12.92 -16.90 -10.50
C ILE A 212 13.99 -16.89 -9.40
N ARG A 213 14.76 -15.81 -9.34
CA ARG A 213 15.73 -15.51 -8.30
C ARG A 213 15.09 -14.65 -7.22
N TRP A 214 14.36 -15.30 -6.32
CA TRP A 214 13.70 -14.64 -5.19
C TRP A 214 14.67 -13.88 -4.29
N ASP A 215 15.93 -14.32 -4.19
CA ASP A 215 16.97 -13.62 -3.43
C ASP A 215 17.34 -12.23 -4.01
N LEU A 216 16.90 -11.93 -5.24
CA LEU A 216 17.12 -10.64 -5.90
C LEU A 216 15.89 -9.71 -5.85
N SER A 217 14.71 -10.21 -5.45
CA SER A 217 13.48 -9.42 -5.44
C SER A 217 13.43 -8.42 -4.27
N ALA A 218 12.78 -7.28 -4.48
CA ALA A 218 12.52 -6.30 -3.42
C ALA A 218 11.80 -6.96 -2.22
N LEU A 219 10.87 -7.89 -2.48
CA LEU A 219 10.15 -8.62 -1.42
C LEU A 219 11.05 -9.31 -0.38
N ASN A 220 12.27 -9.73 -0.76
CA ASN A 220 13.21 -10.39 0.16
C ASN A 220 14.41 -9.51 0.54
N ARG A 221 14.49 -8.28 0.03
CA ARG A 221 15.68 -7.42 0.17
C ARG A 221 15.40 -6.07 0.77
N ASP A 222 14.21 -5.54 0.56
CA ASP A 222 13.83 -4.21 1.00
C ASP A 222 13.42 -4.22 2.45
N HIS A 223 14.02 -3.30 3.20
CA HIS A 223 13.74 -3.00 4.59
C HIS A 223 13.47 -1.49 4.67
N LEU A 224 12.81 -1.04 5.74
CA LEU A 224 12.61 0.39 5.92
C LEU A 224 13.96 1.15 5.98
N TRP A 225 14.03 2.35 5.39
CA TRP A 225 15.25 3.16 5.39
C TRP A 225 15.79 3.42 6.80
N GLY A 226 16.96 2.84 7.10
CA GLY A 226 17.60 2.90 8.41
C GLY A 226 17.60 1.57 9.18
N HIS A 227 16.86 0.57 8.68
CA HIS A 227 16.60 -0.69 9.36
C HIS A 227 17.01 -1.92 8.54
N GLY A 228 17.73 -1.73 7.43
CA GLY A 228 18.28 -2.81 6.63
C GLY A 228 18.78 -2.35 5.27
N SER A 229 18.76 -3.25 4.28
CA SER A 229 19.06 -2.89 2.89
C SER A 229 17.81 -2.43 2.14
N VAL A 230 18.00 -1.56 1.17
CA VAL A 230 16.97 -1.19 0.18
C VAL A 230 17.54 -1.49 -1.20
N SER A 231 16.72 -2.08 -2.07
CA SER A 231 17.09 -2.33 -3.45
C SER A 231 17.27 -1.01 -4.21
N SER A 232 17.92 -1.06 -5.36
CA SER A 232 17.92 0.08 -6.27
C SER A 232 16.63 0.12 -7.07
N ASP A 233 16.15 1.32 -7.35
CA ASP A 233 14.99 1.59 -8.22
C ASP A 233 15.08 0.82 -9.52
N LEU A 234 13.94 0.31 -9.96
CA LEU A 234 13.80 -0.37 -11.24
C LEU A 234 12.88 0.42 -12.16
N ALA A 235 13.48 1.15 -13.11
CA ALA A 235 12.72 1.92 -14.08
C ALA A 235 11.84 0.99 -14.96
N PRO A 236 10.69 1.47 -15.47
CA PRO A 236 9.77 0.66 -16.28
C PRO A 236 10.44 -0.11 -17.43
N ALA A 237 11.43 0.49 -18.10
CA ALA A 237 12.15 -0.13 -19.21
C ALA A 237 13.05 -1.32 -18.81
N GLN A 238 13.30 -1.51 -17.52
CA GLN A 238 14.16 -2.58 -16.97
C GLN A 238 13.34 -3.76 -16.42
N GLN A 239 12.03 -3.58 -16.25
CA GLN A 239 11.14 -4.58 -15.68
C GLN A 239 10.92 -5.75 -16.67
N ALA A 240 10.95 -6.97 -16.15
CA ALA A 240 10.81 -8.19 -16.92
C ALA A 240 9.76 -9.16 -16.34
N CYS A 241 9.45 -9.06 -15.05
CA CYS A 241 8.39 -9.85 -14.41
C CYS A 241 7.70 -9.09 -13.28
N LEU A 242 6.47 -9.51 -12.96
CA LEU A 242 5.82 -9.25 -11.68
C LEU A 242 6.06 -10.45 -10.77
N LEU A 243 6.23 -10.16 -9.48
CA LEU A 243 6.40 -11.13 -8.41
C LEU A 243 5.44 -10.78 -7.30
N TRP A 244 4.88 -11.80 -6.65
CA TRP A 244 4.00 -11.59 -5.51
C TRP A 244 4.12 -12.72 -4.50
N LYS A 245 3.85 -12.37 -3.24
CA LYS A 245 3.75 -13.28 -2.10
C LYS A 245 2.43 -13.00 -1.40
N TRP A 246 1.67 -14.04 -1.07
CA TRP A 246 0.43 -13.93 -0.29
C TRP A 246 0.49 -14.87 0.91
N THR A 247 -0.23 -14.52 1.98
CA THR A 247 -0.47 -15.41 3.12
C THR A 247 -1.86 -16.01 2.98
N GLU A 248 -1.97 -17.32 3.18
CA GLU A 248 -3.25 -18.01 3.31
C GLU A 248 -3.80 -17.76 4.73
N GLY A 249 -5.11 -17.51 4.83
CA GLY A 249 -5.85 -17.50 6.10
C GLY A 249 -5.96 -18.89 6.71
#